data_AF-A0A9Q2WJ80-F1
#
_entry.id   AF-A0A9Q2WJ80-F1
#
_cell.length_a   1.000
_cell.length_b   1.000
_cell.length_c   1.000
_cell.angle_alpha   90.00
_cell.angle_beta   90.00
_cell.angle_gamma   90.00
#
_symmetry.space_group_name_H-M   'P 1'
#
loop_
_entity.id
_entity.type
_entity.pdbx_description
1 polymer ?
#
loop_
_entity_poly.entity_id
_entity_poly.type
_entity_poly.pdbx_seq_one_letter_code
_entity_poly.pdbx_strand_id
1 'polypeptide(L)'
;MGNGYLWTKTIHIVLIASWFAGLFYLPRIYVNLAEEKNPEAHARLLGMADRLFRFMTILAIPALLCGLVLWLYFGIGSEDTWLHAKLFFVILVIGYHHACWGLLKKFHLGRNTHSGVWFRWFNEAPVLLLLIITALAVIKP
;
A
#
# COMPACT_ATOMS: atom_id res chain seq x y z
N MET A 1 11.30 -26.25 9.16
CA MET A 1 10.49 -25.05 9.52
C MET A 1 9.13 -25.54 10.04
N GLY A 2 8.73 -25.16 11.25
CA GLY A 2 7.50 -25.66 11.89
C GLY A 2 6.21 -25.06 11.32
N ASN A 3 5.06 -25.56 11.77
CA ASN A 3 3.72 -25.11 11.34
C ASN A 3 3.53 -23.58 11.51
N GLY A 4 4.10 -23.00 12.57
CA GLY A 4 4.06 -21.55 12.83
C GLY A 4 4.66 -20.71 11.69
N TYR A 5 5.78 -21.15 11.08
CA TYR A 5 6.39 -20.47 9.95
C TYR A 5 5.44 -20.39 8.75
N LEU A 6 4.79 -21.52 8.41
CA LEU A 6 3.88 -21.60 7.26
C LEU A 6 2.67 -20.69 7.47
N TRP A 7 2.09 -20.69 8.68
CA TRP A 7 0.98 -19.80 9.02
C TRP A 7 1.38 -18.32 8.99
N THR A 8 2.53 -17.94 9.58
CA THR A 8 3.00 -16.55 9.52
C THR A 8 3.22 -16.09 8.07
N LYS A 9 3.80 -16.95 7.23
CA LYS A 9 3.98 -16.66 5.80
C LYS A 9 2.64 -16.49 5.07
N THR A 10 1.68 -17.38 5.31
CA THR A 10 0.34 -17.29 4.71
C THR A 10 -0.38 -16.00 5.13
N ILE A 11 -0.38 -15.70 6.43
CA ILE A 11 -1.01 -14.48 6.96
C ILE A 11 -0.33 -13.23 6.39
N HIS A 12 1.00 -13.20 6.33
CA HIS A 12 1.74 -12.09 5.73
C HIS A 12 1.32 -11.85 4.28
N ILE A 13 1.23 -12.89 3.46
CA ILE A 13 0.84 -12.78 2.05
C ILE A 13 -0.59 -12.23 1.92
N VAL A 14 -1.54 -12.76 2.70
CA VAL A 14 -2.94 -12.30 2.68
C VAL A 14 -3.05 -10.83 3.10
N LEU A 15 -2.32 -10.41 4.13
CA LEU A 15 -2.33 -9.03 4.61
C LEU A 15 -1.67 -8.08 3.61
N ILE A 16 -0.56 -8.47 2.98
CA ILE A 16 0.08 -7.67 1.92
C ILE A 16 -0.86 -7.51 0.73
N ALA A 17 -1.48 -8.60 0.25
CA ALA A 17 -2.43 -8.53 -0.86
C ALA A 17 -3.62 -7.61 -0.53
N SER A 18 -4.15 -7.72 0.69
CA SER A 18 -5.29 -6.90 1.14
C SER A 18 -4.91 -5.43 1.33
N TRP A 19 -3.69 -5.14 1.80
CA TRP A 19 -3.17 -3.77 1.88
C TRP A 19 -2.98 -3.16 0.48
N PHE A 20 -2.37 -3.89 -0.45
CA PHE A 20 -2.17 -3.43 -1.82
C PHE A 20 -3.49 -3.22 -2.57
N ALA A 21 -4.53 -4.01 -2.31
CA ALA A 21 -5.86 -3.74 -2.84
C ALA A 21 -6.35 -2.33 -2.47
N GLY A 22 -6.11 -1.90 -1.22
CA GLY A 22 -6.37 -0.52 -0.79
C GLY A 22 -5.51 0.51 -1.51
N LEU A 23 -4.20 0.24 -1.66
CA LEU A 23 -3.27 1.13 -2.36
C LEU A 23 -3.57 1.28 -3.85
N PHE A 24 -4.17 0.27 -4.50
CA PHE A 24 -4.66 0.39 -5.89
C PHE A 24 -5.95 1.18 -5.97
N TYR A 25 -6.86 0.97 -5.04
CA TYR A 25 -8.21 1.54 -5.17
C TYR A 25 -8.30 2.98 -4.66
N LEU A 26 -7.52 3.36 -3.64
CA LEU A 26 -7.57 4.70 -3.05
C LEU A 26 -7.14 5.83 -4.01
N PRO A 27 -6.01 5.72 -4.75
CA PRO A 27 -5.63 6.70 -5.78
C PRO A 27 -6.69 6.84 -6.87
N ARG A 28 -7.34 5.73 -7.24
CA ARG A 28 -8.44 5.74 -8.21
C ARG A 28 -9.64 6.52 -7.69
N ILE A 29 -9.95 6.46 -6.39
CA ILE A 29 -10.95 7.34 -5.77
C ILE A 29 -10.50 8.80 -5.86
N TYR A 30 -9.21 9.10 -5.67
CA TYR A 30 -8.69 10.47 -5.80
C TYR A 30 -8.83 11.06 -7.20
N VAL A 31 -8.64 10.25 -8.25
CA VAL A 31 -8.92 10.68 -9.64
C VAL A 31 -10.36 11.18 -9.74
N ASN A 32 -11.32 10.38 -9.27
CA ASN A 32 -12.74 10.73 -9.31
C ASN A 32 -13.04 11.96 -8.44
N LEU A 33 -12.47 12.04 -7.23
CA LEU A 33 -12.63 13.22 -6.35
C LEU A 33 -12.11 14.51 -7.00
N ALA A 34 -11.00 14.45 -7.75
CA ALA A 34 -10.43 15.62 -8.40
C ALA A 34 -11.24 16.12 -9.60
N GLU A 35 -12.06 15.25 -10.21
CA GLU A 35 -12.84 15.56 -11.41
C GLU A 35 -14.34 15.78 -11.10
N GLU A 36 -14.82 15.32 -9.94
CA GLU A 36 -16.22 15.41 -9.53
C GLU A 36 -16.62 16.85 -9.17
N LYS A 37 -17.73 17.30 -9.76
CA LYS A 37 -18.29 18.65 -9.56
C LYS A 37 -19.55 18.62 -8.70
N ASN A 38 -20.21 17.48 -8.59
CA ASN A 38 -21.41 17.31 -7.76
C ASN A 38 -21.01 17.20 -6.27
N PRO A 39 -21.46 18.12 -5.41
CA PRO A 39 -21.09 18.12 -3.98
C PRO A 39 -21.50 16.84 -3.23
N GLU A 40 -22.67 16.26 -3.55
CA GLU A 40 -23.12 15.03 -2.88
C GLU A 40 -22.28 13.83 -3.28
N ALA A 41 -21.98 13.68 -4.57
CA ALA A 41 -21.13 12.60 -5.07
C ALA A 41 -19.71 12.74 -4.50
N HIS A 42 -19.17 13.96 -4.46
CA HIS A 42 -17.87 14.25 -3.86
C HIS A 42 -17.83 13.86 -2.37
N ALA A 43 -18.84 14.23 -1.57
CA ALA A 43 -18.91 13.85 -0.16
C ALA A 43 -18.96 12.32 0.05
N ARG A 44 -19.72 11.59 -0.78
CA ARG A 44 -19.79 10.13 -0.73
C ARG A 44 -18.44 9.49 -1.07
N LEU A 45 -17.77 9.95 -2.13
CA LEU A 45 -16.45 9.47 -2.53
C LEU A 45 -15.39 9.73 -1.44
N LEU A 46 -15.44 10.91 -0.82
CA LEU A 46 -14.53 11.26 0.27
C LEU A 46 -14.73 10.33 1.48
N GLY A 47 -15.98 10.06 1.86
CA GLY A 47 -16.29 9.09 2.91
C GLY A 47 -15.88 7.65 2.57
N MET A 48 -15.93 7.25 1.28
CA MET A 48 -15.37 5.97 0.83
C MET A 48 -13.85 5.93 0.96
N ALA A 49 -13.17 7.02 0.55
CA ALA A 49 -11.72 7.15 0.67
C ALA A 49 -11.25 7.04 2.13
N ASP A 50 -11.96 7.67 3.08
CA ASP A 50 -11.65 7.59 4.51
C ASP A 50 -11.77 6.17 5.06
N ARG A 51 -12.90 5.50 4.78
CA ARG A 51 -13.12 4.12 5.24
C ARG A 51 -12.07 3.18 4.68
N LEU A 52 -11.75 3.33 3.40
CA LEU A 52 -10.73 2.51 2.75
C LEU A 52 -9.33 2.77 3.33
N PHE A 53 -8.95 4.04 3.51
CA PHE A 53 -7.66 4.39 4.09
C PHE A 53 -7.50 3.83 5.50
N ARG A 54 -8.54 3.91 6.33
CA ARG A 54 -8.54 3.30 7.67
C ARG A 54 -8.40 1.78 7.59
N PHE A 55 -9.19 1.13 6.75
CA PHE A 55 -9.15 -0.33 6.57
C PHE A 55 -7.79 -0.81 6.11
N MET A 56 -7.23 -0.21 5.06
CA MET A 56 -5.93 -0.61 4.52
C MET A 56 -4.79 -0.34 5.52
N THR A 57 -4.89 0.72 6.35
CA THR A 57 -3.90 1.00 7.41
C THR A 57 -3.93 -0.05 8.53
N ILE A 58 -5.13 -0.48 8.94
CA ILE A 58 -5.30 -1.55 9.95
C ILE A 58 -4.66 -2.85 9.46
N LEU A 59 -4.67 -3.12 8.15
CA LEU A 59 -4.06 -4.31 7.55
C LEU A 59 -2.55 -4.15 7.29
N ALA A 60 -2.10 -2.94 6.96
CA ALA A 60 -0.68 -2.65 6.72
C ALA A 60 0.19 -2.95 7.93
N ILE A 61 -0.27 -2.58 9.13
CA ILE A 61 0.48 -2.77 10.39
C ILE A 61 0.81 -4.25 10.63
N PRO A 62 -0.16 -5.18 10.72
CA PRO A 62 0.15 -6.59 10.90
C PRO A 62 0.87 -7.19 9.68
N ALA A 63 0.66 -6.68 8.46
CA ALA A 63 1.42 -7.14 7.29
C ALA A 63 2.92 -6.91 7.47
N LEU A 64 3.30 -5.71 7.90
CA LEU A 64 4.69 -5.33 8.18
C LEU A 64 5.25 -6.09 9.37
N LEU A 65 4.48 -6.23 10.45
CA LEU A 65 4.89 -7.02 11.63
C LEU A 65 5.18 -8.48 11.26
N CYS A 66 4.29 -9.13 10.50
CA CYS A 66 4.55 -10.49 10.03
C CYS A 66 5.80 -10.54 9.13
N GLY A 67 6.03 -9.53 8.30
CA GLY A 67 7.26 -9.43 7.49
C GLY A 67 8.53 -9.35 8.35
N LEU A 68 8.49 -8.54 9.42
CA LEU A 68 9.59 -8.43 10.38
C LEU A 68 9.81 -9.73 11.15
N VAL A 69 8.74 -10.44 11.57
CA VAL A 69 8.85 -11.75 12.22
C VAL A 69 9.49 -12.77 11.27
N LEU A 70 9.07 -12.79 10.00
CA LEU A 70 9.67 -13.67 8.99
C LEU A 70 11.16 -13.40 8.79
N TRP A 71 11.58 -12.14 8.85
CA TRP A 71 12.98 -11.78 8.72
C TRP A 71 13.79 -12.05 10.00
N LEU A 72 13.41 -11.44 11.13
CA LEU A 72 14.22 -11.42 12.35
C LEU A 72 14.12 -12.70 13.18
N TYR A 73 12.95 -13.34 13.21
CA TYR A 73 12.73 -14.56 14.00
C TYR A 73 12.97 -15.83 13.19
N PHE A 74 12.49 -15.89 11.94
CA PHE A 74 12.68 -17.06 11.08
C PHE A 74 13.92 -16.98 10.18
N GLY A 75 14.64 -15.85 10.17
CA GLY A 75 15.90 -15.70 9.45
C GLY A 75 15.78 -15.66 7.93
N ILE A 76 14.61 -15.31 7.37
CA ILE A 76 14.43 -15.32 5.91
C ILE A 76 15.29 -14.24 5.26
N GLY A 77 16.20 -14.64 4.38
CA GLY A 77 16.96 -13.73 3.51
C GLY A 77 18.01 -12.91 4.24
N SER A 78 18.37 -13.28 5.48
CA SER A 78 19.31 -12.51 6.32
C SER A 78 20.74 -12.45 5.76
N GLU A 79 21.12 -13.37 4.88
CA GLU A 79 22.44 -13.40 4.23
C GLU A 79 22.40 -12.93 2.76
N ASP A 80 21.22 -12.60 2.23
CA ASP A 80 21.04 -12.34 0.80
C ASP A 80 20.79 -10.85 0.50
N THR A 81 21.43 -10.33 -0.54
CA THR A 81 21.28 -8.92 -0.96
C THR A 81 19.86 -8.57 -1.42
N TRP A 82 19.10 -9.54 -1.97
CA TRP A 82 17.72 -9.31 -2.42
C TRP A 82 16.79 -8.82 -1.31
N LEU A 83 17.04 -9.21 -0.05
CA LEU A 83 16.20 -8.79 1.06
C LEU A 83 16.39 -7.31 1.36
N HIS A 84 17.61 -6.80 1.35
CA HIS A 84 17.88 -5.38 1.54
C HIS A 84 17.22 -4.54 0.43
N ALA A 85 17.32 -5.00 -0.83
CA ALA A 85 16.61 -4.38 -1.94
C ALA A 85 15.08 -4.40 -1.72
N LYS A 86 14.53 -5.53 -1.28
CA LYS A 86 13.09 -5.64 -0.98
C LYS A 86 12.67 -4.68 0.13
N LEU A 87 13.44 -4.59 1.21
CA LEU A 87 13.15 -3.68 2.34
C LEU A 87 13.15 -2.22 1.90
N PHE A 88 14.06 -1.82 1.01
CA PHE A 88 14.04 -0.49 0.41
C PHE A 88 12.70 -0.21 -0.30
N PHE A 89 12.21 -1.13 -1.12
CA PHE A 89 10.90 -0.97 -1.76
C PHE A 89 9.73 -1.01 -0.77
N VAL A 90 9.81 -1.79 0.31
CA VAL A 90 8.80 -1.75 1.39
C VAL A 90 8.75 -0.37 2.04
N ILE A 91 9.89 0.28 2.27
CA ILE A 91 9.94 1.66 2.77
C ILE A 91 9.27 2.63 1.78
N LEU A 92 9.50 2.45 0.47
CA LEU A 92 8.82 3.25 -0.55
C LEU A 92 7.29 3.05 -0.53
N VAL A 93 6.81 1.82 -0.32
CA VAL A 93 5.37 1.54 -0.18
C VAL A 93 4.80 2.22 1.07
N ILE A 94 5.52 2.21 2.19
CA ILE A 94 5.12 2.94 3.41
C ILE A 94 5.08 4.45 3.16
N GLY A 95 6.06 4.98 2.43
CA GLY A 95 6.09 6.38 2.01
C GLY A 95 4.90 6.73 1.12
N TYR A 96 4.56 5.87 0.17
CA TYR A 96 3.40 6.02 -0.70
C TYR A 96 2.08 6.00 0.10
N HIS A 97 1.94 5.08 1.06
CA HIS A 97 0.80 5.03 1.97
C HIS A 97 0.63 6.34 2.75
N HIS A 98 1.73 6.92 3.25
CA HIS A 98 1.71 8.23 3.90
C HIS A 98 1.38 9.37 2.93
N ALA A 99 1.86 9.31 1.68
CA ALA A 99 1.49 10.28 0.65
C ALA A 99 -0.02 10.26 0.39
N CYS A 100 -0.64 9.07 0.31
CA CYS A 100 -2.09 8.93 0.22
C CYS A 100 -2.80 9.61 1.41
N TRP A 101 -2.31 9.42 2.63
CA TRP A 101 -2.87 10.10 3.80
C TRP A 101 -2.81 11.63 3.68
N GLY A 102 -1.67 12.16 3.23
CA GLY A 102 -1.49 13.59 3.00
C GLY A 102 -2.46 14.14 1.95
N LEU A 103 -2.67 13.39 0.86
CA LEU A 103 -3.63 13.75 -0.20
C LEU A 103 -5.07 13.70 0.31
N LEU A 104 -5.44 12.67 1.06
CA LEU A 104 -6.78 12.56 1.68
C LEU A 104 -7.09 13.78 2.56
N LYS A 105 -6.12 14.20 3.39
CA LYS A 105 -6.25 15.42 4.20
C LYS A 105 -6.45 16.67 3.34
N LYS A 106 -5.74 16.79 2.22
CA LYS A 106 -5.92 17.93 1.30
C LYS A 106 -7.31 17.95 0.66
N PHE A 107 -7.87 16.78 0.32
CA PHE A 107 -9.25 16.68 -0.17
C PHE A 107 -10.27 17.12 0.89
N HIS A 108 -10.10 16.68 2.15
CA HIS A 108 -10.93 17.15 3.27
C HIS A 108 -10.89 18.67 3.46
N LEU A 109 -9.73 19.28 3.27
CA LEU A 109 -9.54 20.73 3.39
C LEU A 109 -9.98 21.52 2.14
N GLY A 110 -10.42 20.85 1.07
CA GLY A 110 -10.72 21.50 -0.22
C GLY A 110 -9.49 22.15 -0.88
N ARG A 111 -8.27 21.75 -0.48
CA ARG A 111 -6.99 22.33 -0.93
C ARG A 111 -6.28 21.43 -1.94
N ASN A 112 -7.01 20.58 -2.65
CA ASN A 112 -6.41 19.76 -3.67
C ASN A 112 -5.98 20.64 -4.86
N THR A 113 -4.69 20.64 -5.18
CA THR A 113 -4.10 21.40 -6.30
C THR A 113 -3.72 20.50 -7.48
N HIS A 114 -3.89 19.19 -7.35
CA HIS A 114 -3.51 18.22 -8.38
C HIS A 114 -4.69 17.87 -9.28
N SER A 115 -4.41 17.72 -10.58
CA SER A 115 -5.40 17.35 -11.60
C SER A 115 -5.66 15.83 -11.62
N GLY A 116 -6.77 15.40 -12.21
CA GLY A 116 -7.07 13.98 -12.40
C GLY A 116 -5.99 13.22 -13.19
N VAL A 117 -5.31 13.88 -14.15
CA VAL A 117 -4.14 13.31 -14.87
C VAL A 117 -3.00 12.97 -13.91
N TRP A 118 -2.70 13.86 -12.95
CA TRP A 118 -1.67 13.61 -11.96
C TRP A 118 -2.02 12.40 -11.08
N PHE A 119 -3.27 12.30 -10.65
CA PHE A 119 -3.73 11.14 -9.87
C PHE A 119 -3.74 9.83 -10.66
N ARG A 120 -3.92 9.86 -11.99
CA ARG A 120 -3.79 8.67 -12.84
C ARG A 120 -2.36 8.14 -12.87
N TRP A 121 -1.36 9.02 -13.01
CA TRP A 121 0.04 8.61 -12.90
C TRP A 121 0.38 8.12 -11.48
N PHE A 122 -0.14 8.81 -10.46
CA PHE A 122 0.02 8.38 -9.07
C PHE A 122 -0.54 6.97 -8.84
N ASN A 123 -1.68 6.64 -9.45
CA ASN A 123 -2.33 5.32 -9.39
C ASN A 123 -1.48 4.16 -9.96
N GLU A 124 -0.54 4.43 -10.87
CA GLU A 124 0.32 3.38 -11.46
C GLU A 124 1.50 3.01 -10.54
N ALA A 125 1.91 3.90 -9.62
CA ALA A 125 3.07 3.66 -8.77
C ALA A 125 2.96 2.39 -7.90
N PRO A 126 1.81 2.09 -7.25
CA PRO A 126 1.64 0.84 -6.51
C PRO A 126 1.82 -0.41 -7.35
N VAL A 127 1.45 -0.38 -8.64
CA VAL A 127 1.55 -1.55 -9.54
C VAL A 127 3.00 -1.88 -9.79
N LEU A 128 3.81 -0.86 -10.09
CA LEU A 128 5.26 -1.01 -10.27
C LEU A 128 5.93 -1.48 -8.99
N LEU A 129 5.56 -0.91 -7.83
CA LEU A 129 6.09 -1.34 -6.53
C LEU A 129 5.75 -2.81 -6.23
N LEU A 130 4.52 -3.23 -6.47
CA LEU A 130 4.12 -4.63 -6.25
C LEU A 130 4.90 -5.57 -7.16
N LEU A 131 5.05 -5.22 -8.45
CA LEU A 131 5.78 -6.01 -9.42
C LEU A 131 7.24 -6.22 -8.98
N ILE A 132 7.94 -5.15 -8.62
CA ILE A 132 9.35 -5.21 -8.19
C ILE A 132 9.49 -6.02 -6.91
N ILE A 133 8.66 -5.77 -5.89
CA ILE A 133 8.71 -6.50 -4.61
C ILE A 133 8.44 -8.00 -4.83
N THR A 134 7.50 -8.34 -5.72
CA THR A 134 7.14 -9.72 -6.04
C THR A 134 8.27 -10.40 -6.80
N ALA A 135 8.86 -9.72 -7.80
CA ALA A 135 10.01 -10.23 -8.55
C ALA A 135 11.19 -10.52 -7.64
N LEU A 136 11.55 -9.59 -6.73
CA LEU A 136 12.60 -9.81 -5.73
C LEU A 136 12.30 -11.00 -4.81
N ALA A 137 11.04 -11.17 -4.40
CA ALA A 137 10.65 -12.26 -3.52
C ALA A 137 10.63 -13.64 -4.20
N VAL A 138 10.37 -13.70 -5.50
CA VAL A 138 10.26 -14.96 -6.27
C VAL A 138 11.59 -15.35 -6.90
N ILE A 139 12.24 -14.40 -7.59
CA ILE A 139 13.46 -14.66 -8.36
C ILE A 139 14.67 -14.78 -7.44
N LYS A 140 14.66 -14.04 -6.31
CA LYS A 140 15.77 -13.98 -5.33
C LYS A 140 17.14 -13.87 -6.02
N PRO A 141 17.33 -12.82 -6.85
CA PRO A 141 18.59 -12.61 -7.54
C PRO A 141 19.75 -12.37 -6.56
#